data_AF-A0A840VAY8-F1
#
_entry.id   AF-A0A840VAY8-F1
#
_cell.length_a   1.000
_cell.length_b   1.000
_cell.length_c   1.000
_cell.angle_alpha   90.00
_cell.angle_beta   90.00
_cell.angle_gamma   90.00
#
_symmetry.space_group_name_H-M   'P 1'
#
loop_
_entity.id
_entity.type
_entity.pdbx_description
1 polymer ?
#
loop_
_entity_poly.entity_id
_entity_poly.type
_entity_poly.pdbx_seq_one_letter_code
_entity_poly.pdbx_strand_id
1 'polypeptide(L)'
;MDEEIQPLEALLTRFSSPERLPEVQRVDFAEAVRTGQDPLRVLLYLRSLGIEVREPADLFLRNDAPDEEELNAFWVPEGVAVCIQSDDLWQVFEIDRPGAKGGARP
;
A
#
# COMPACT_ATOMS: atom_id res chain seq x y z
N MET A 1 -15.19 -7.92 7.91
CA MET A 1 -14.55 -8.53 6.73
C MET A 1 -13.30 -9.19 7.25
N ASP A 2 -13.13 -10.49 7.03
CA ASP A 2 -11.88 -11.17 7.36
C ASP A 2 -10.77 -10.51 6.52
N GLU A 3 -9.82 -9.85 7.17
CA GLU A 3 -8.68 -9.20 6.52
C GLU A 3 -7.76 -10.28 5.98
N GLU A 4 -8.07 -10.78 4.77
CA GLU A 4 -7.28 -11.81 4.11
C GLU A 4 -5.93 -11.21 3.70
N ILE A 5 -4.92 -11.49 4.51
CA ILE A 5 -3.54 -11.13 4.20
C ILE A 5 -3.09 -11.96 3.00
N GLN A 6 -2.87 -11.30 1.87
CA GLN A 6 -2.44 -11.95 0.64
C GLN A 6 -0.94 -11.71 0.39
N PRO A 7 -0.20 -12.69 -0.17
CA PRO A 7 1.16 -12.46 -0.61
C PRO A 7 1.18 -11.38 -1.70
N LEU A 8 2.13 -10.43 -1.61
CA LEU A 8 2.28 -9.38 -2.61
C LEU A 8 2.38 -9.96 -4.03
N GLU A 9 3.17 -11.01 -4.22
CA GLU A 9 3.34 -11.69 -5.52
C GLU A 9 2.01 -12.17 -6.14
N ALA A 10 1.07 -12.63 -5.31
CA ALA A 10 -0.25 -13.05 -5.76
C ALA A 10 -1.09 -11.85 -6.23
N LEU A 11 -0.96 -10.71 -5.54
CA LEU A 11 -1.60 -9.47 -5.95
C LEU A 11 -1.03 -8.94 -7.25
N LEU A 12 0.30 -8.87 -7.39
CA LEU A 12 0.96 -8.42 -8.63
C LEU A 12 0.53 -9.29 -9.82
N THR A 13 0.46 -10.61 -9.63
CA THR A 13 0.00 -11.54 -10.68
C THR A 13 -1.47 -11.33 -11.06
N ARG A 14 -2.31 -10.95 -10.11
CA ARG A 14 -3.75 -10.76 -10.31
C ARG A 14 -4.09 -9.44 -11.00
N PHE A 15 -3.35 -8.38 -10.66
CA PHE A 15 -3.70 -7.01 -11.02
C PHE A 15 -2.80 -6.41 -12.10
N SER A 16 -1.62 -6.99 -12.36
CA SER A 16 -0.71 -6.53 -13.41
C SER A 16 -0.68 -7.48 -14.59
N SER A 17 -0.19 -6.97 -15.73
CA SER A 17 -0.09 -7.77 -16.95
C SER A 17 1.02 -8.82 -16.84
N PRO A 18 0.82 -10.06 -17.33
CA PRO A 18 1.81 -11.14 -17.24
C PRO A 18 3.09 -10.86 -18.03
N GLU A 19 3.06 -9.89 -18.95
CA GLU A 19 4.20 -9.52 -19.80
C GLU A 19 5.20 -8.59 -19.09
N ARG A 20 4.80 -7.93 -18.00
CA ARG A 20 5.66 -7.01 -17.24
C ARG A 20 5.23 -6.97 -15.78
N LEU A 21 6.12 -7.40 -14.89
CA LEU A 21 5.94 -7.18 -13.46
C LEU A 21 6.03 -5.68 -13.16
N PRO A 22 5.11 -5.13 -12.37
CA PRO A 22 5.10 -3.72 -12.04
C PRO A 22 6.27 -3.37 -11.12
N GLU A 23 6.65 -2.10 -11.12
CA GLU A 23 7.62 -1.60 -10.15
C GLU A 23 6.95 -1.43 -8.79
N VAL A 24 7.53 -2.06 -7.76
CA VAL A 24 7.05 -1.97 -6.38
C VAL A 24 7.98 -1.05 -5.59
N GLN A 25 7.44 0.06 -5.12
CA GLN A 25 8.12 0.97 -4.21
C GLN A 25 7.78 0.63 -2.76
N ARG A 26 8.78 0.65 -1.87
CA ARG A 26 8.58 0.34 -0.45
C ARG A 26 8.87 1.57 0.37
N VAL A 27 7.99 1.88 1.31
CA VAL A 27 8.10 3.02 2.22
C VAL A 27 7.76 2.60 3.64
N ASP A 28 8.50 3.12 4.61
CA ASP A 28 8.14 2.97 6.01
C ASP A 28 6.87 3.79 6.30
N PHE A 29 5.83 3.13 6.82
CA PHE A 29 4.54 3.77 7.08
C PHE A 29 4.66 4.92 8.09
N ALA A 30 5.42 4.72 9.17
CA ALA A 30 5.54 5.73 10.22
C ALA A 30 6.29 6.97 9.71
N GLU A 31 7.33 6.79 8.91
CA GLU A 31 8.05 7.87 8.25
C GLU A 31 7.19 8.59 7.22
N ALA A 32 6.46 7.84 6.38
CA ALA A 32 5.59 8.40 5.36
C ALA A 32 4.48 9.26 5.99
N VAL A 33 3.81 8.77 7.04
CA VAL A 33 2.80 9.54 7.79
C VAL A 33 3.41 10.78 8.45
N ARG A 34 4.59 10.66 9.07
CA ARG A 34 5.27 11.78 9.75
C ARG A 34 5.68 12.89 8.78
N THR A 35 6.18 12.51 7.60
CA THR A 35 6.68 13.46 6.60
C THR A 35 5.59 13.93 5.63
N GLY A 36 4.50 13.17 5.52
CA GLY A 36 3.50 13.32 4.47
C GLY A 36 4.06 13.03 3.08
N GLN A 37 5.16 12.29 2.99
CA GLN A 37 5.83 11.97 1.74
C GLN A 37 5.75 10.49 1.44
N ASP A 38 5.25 10.18 0.26
CA ASP A 38 5.26 8.85 -0.31
C ASP A 38 5.38 8.98 -1.85
N PRO A 39 6.11 8.08 -2.53
CA PRO A 39 6.37 8.18 -3.97
C PRO A 39 5.13 8.36 -4.84
N LEU A 40 4.05 7.67 -4.50
CA LEU A 40 2.78 7.75 -5.23
C LEU A 40 1.85 8.86 -4.75
N ARG A 41 2.27 9.65 -3.76
CA ARG A 41 1.49 10.76 -3.15
C ARG A 41 0.11 10.33 -2.65
N VAL A 42 -0.05 9.06 -2.27
CA VAL A 42 -1.28 8.45 -1.75
C VAL A 42 -1.72 9.18 -0.49
N LEU A 43 -0.79 9.49 0.42
CA LEU A 43 -1.12 10.20 1.67
C LEU A 43 -1.63 11.62 1.39
N LEU A 44 -1.05 12.28 0.40
CA LEU A 44 -1.50 13.60 -0.02
C LEU A 44 -2.88 13.55 -0.69
N TYR A 45 -3.14 12.53 -1.51
CA TYR A 45 -4.43 12.28 -2.13
C TYR A 45 -5.52 12.10 -1.07
N LEU A 46 -5.33 11.18 -0.13
CA LEU A 46 -6.27 10.95 0.98
C LEU A 46 -6.50 12.23 1.80
N ARG A 47 -5.43 12.97 2.09
CA ARG A 47 -5.54 14.27 2.78
C ARG A 47 -6.35 15.29 2.00
N SER A 48 -6.26 15.33 0.66
CA SER A 48 -7.05 16.24 -0.18
C SER A 48 -8.56 15.97 -0.12
N LEU A 49 -8.93 14.72 0.22
CA LEU A 49 -10.30 14.29 0.46
C LEU A 49 -10.76 14.50 1.90
N GLY A 50 -9.91 15.07 2.76
CA GLY A 50 -10.18 15.26 4.18
C GLY A 50 -9.96 14.02 5.05
N ILE A 51 -9.29 12.99 4.51
CA ILE A 51 -8.94 11.76 5.24
C ILE A 51 -7.55 11.93 5.86
N GLU A 52 -7.46 11.82 7.17
CA GLU A 52 -6.19 11.85 7.90
C GLU A 52 -5.73 10.41 8.17
N VAL A 53 -4.64 9.99 7.51
CA VAL A 53 -4.05 8.66 7.70
C VAL A 53 -3.25 8.64 8.99
N ARG A 54 -3.70 7.87 9.97
CA ARG A 54 -3.06 7.69 11.29
C ARG A 54 -2.60 6.26 11.50
N GLU A 55 -3.33 5.31 10.95
CA GLU A 55 -3.03 3.89 11.00
C GLU A 55 -3.16 3.23 9.62
N PRO A 56 -2.55 2.06 9.39
CA PRO A 56 -2.54 1.47 8.06
C PRO A 56 -3.95 1.09 7.56
N ALA A 57 -4.89 0.84 8.47
CA ALA A 57 -6.30 0.59 8.14
C ALA A 57 -6.97 1.79 7.44
N ASP A 58 -6.47 3.01 7.64
CA ASP A 58 -7.03 4.21 6.99
C ASP A 58 -6.78 4.21 5.48
N LEU A 59 -5.78 3.46 4.99
CA LEU A 59 -5.49 3.34 3.54
C LEU A 59 -6.62 2.63 2.78
N PHE A 60 -7.47 1.87 3.48
CA PHE A 60 -8.58 1.12 2.90
C PHE A 60 -9.86 1.96 2.78
N LEU A 61 -9.90 3.17 3.35
CA LEU A 61 -11.11 4.00 3.41
C LEU A 61 -11.69 4.35 2.03
N ARG A 62 -10.89 4.23 0.97
CA ARG A 62 -11.30 4.50 -0.42
C ARG A 62 -11.58 3.24 -1.24
N ASN A 63 -11.22 2.04 -0.77
CA ASN A 63 -11.38 0.81 -1.55
C ASN A 63 -12.83 0.50 -1.97
N ASP A 64 -13.79 0.79 -1.10
CA ASP A 64 -15.21 0.51 -1.33
C ASP A 64 -15.98 1.76 -1.80
N ALA A 65 -15.28 2.87 -2.04
CA ALA A 65 -15.92 4.11 -2.42
C ALA A 65 -16.37 4.04 -3.90
N PRO A 66 -17.65 4.29 -4.21
CA PRO A 66 -18.17 4.13 -5.57
C PRO A 66 -17.59 5.16 -6.56
N ASP A 67 -16.95 6.21 -6.06
CA ASP A 67 -16.26 7.24 -6.83
C ASP A 67 -14.74 7.01 -6.90
N GLU A 68 -14.23 5.95 -6.27
CA GLU A 68 -12.83 5.54 -6.37
C GLU A 68 -12.71 4.33 -7.29
N GLU A 69 -12.12 4.54 -8.47
CA GLU A 69 -11.90 3.46 -9.44
C GLU A 69 -10.42 3.10 -9.57
N GLU A 70 -9.50 3.94 -9.08
CA GLU A 70 -8.07 3.84 -9.39
C GLU A 70 -7.23 3.32 -8.21
N LEU A 71 -7.55 3.73 -6.98
CA LEU A 71 -6.79 3.36 -5.79
C LEU A 71 -7.33 2.07 -5.15
N ASN A 72 -6.47 1.06 -4.99
CA ASN A 72 -6.81 -0.13 -4.21
C ASN A 72 -5.72 -0.42 -3.16
N ALA A 73 -6.14 -0.72 -1.94
CA ALA A 73 -5.28 -1.14 -0.84
C ALA A 73 -5.51 -2.61 -0.45
N PHE A 74 -4.44 -3.32 -0.08
CA PHE A 74 -4.48 -4.73 0.29
C PHE A 74 -3.56 -5.00 1.47
N TRP A 75 -4.00 -5.84 2.40
CA TRP A 75 -3.12 -6.35 3.45
C TRP A 75 -2.13 -7.36 2.87
N VAL A 76 -0.85 -7.12 3.13
CA VAL A 76 0.27 -8.01 2.81
C VAL A 76 1.07 -8.33 4.08
N PRO A 77 1.88 -9.40 4.12
CA PRO A 77 2.65 -9.76 5.31
C PRO A 77 3.51 -8.61 5.86
N GLU A 78 4.06 -7.78 4.96
CA GLU A 78 4.93 -6.64 5.25
C GLU A 78 4.17 -5.38 5.69
N GLY A 79 2.85 -5.31 5.47
CA GLY A 79 2.03 -4.14 5.75
C GLY A 79 0.88 -3.95 4.79
N VAL A 80 0.80 -2.79 4.14
CA VAL A 80 -0.29 -2.47 3.21
C VAL A 80 0.26 -2.18 1.82
N ALA A 81 -0.13 -2.97 0.84
CA ALA A 81 0.14 -2.70 -0.56
C ALA A 81 -0.97 -1.81 -1.13
N VAL A 82 -0.59 -0.74 -1.80
CA VAL A 82 -1.48 0.16 -2.54
C VAL A 82 -1.09 0.12 -4.01
N CYS A 83 -2.07 0.00 -4.89
CA CYS A 83 -1.86 0.12 -6.33
C CYS A 83 -2.74 1.23 -6.92
N ILE A 84 -2.18 1.88 -7.94
CA ILE A 84 -2.89 2.83 -8.80
C ILE A 84 -3.09 2.11 -10.14
N GLN A 85 -4.32 1.66 -10.41
CA GLN A 85 -4.61 0.81 -11.57
C GLN A 85 -4.20 1.46 -12.91
N SER A 86 -4.41 2.78 -13.03
CA SER A 86 -4.12 3.54 -14.25
C SER A 86 -2.64 3.60 -14.62
N ASP A 87 -1.74 3.52 -13.64
CA ASP A 87 -0.30 3.68 -13.84
C ASP A 87 0.50 2.37 -13.70
N ASP A 88 -0.15 1.25 -13.35
CA ASP A 88 0.49 -0.03 -13.00
C ASP A 88 1.60 0.14 -11.93
N LEU A 89 1.40 1.10 -11.03
CA LEU A 89 2.34 1.44 -9.97
C LEU A 89 1.90 0.84 -8.64
N TRP A 90 2.85 0.25 -7.94
CA TRP A 90 2.64 -0.37 -6.65
C TRP A 90 3.51 0.28 -5.58
N GLN A 91 2.92 0.49 -4.41
CA GLN A 91 3.62 0.96 -3.23
C GLN A 91 3.24 0.14 -2.01
N VAL A 92 4.22 -0.34 -1.26
CA VAL A 92 4.01 -1.04 0.00
C VAL A 92 4.38 -0.10 1.14
N PHE A 93 3.41 0.20 1.99
CA PHE A 93 3.61 0.80 3.29
C PHE A 93 4.00 -0.29 4.28
N GLU A 94 5.31 -0.40 4.53
CA GLU A 94 5.87 -1.33 5.48
C GLU A 94 5.52 -0.88 6.90
N ILE A 95 5.00 -1.80 7.69
CA ILE A 95 4.71 -1.57 9.10
C ILE A 95 5.71 -2.36 9.93
N ASP A 96 6.38 -1.71 10.87
CA ASP A 96 7.32 -2.38 11.76
C ASP A 96 6.51 -3.26 12.74
N ARG A 97 6.16 -4.47 12.30
CA ARG A 97 5.57 -5.47 13.19
C ARG A 97 6.69 -5.93 14.12
N PRO A 98 6.57 -5.76 15.45
CA PRO A 98 7.55 -6.30 16.38
C PRO A 98 7.58 -7.83 16.22
N GLY A 99 8.57 -8.33 15.46
CA GLY A 99 8.67 -9.73 15.02
C GLY A 99 9.22 -9.94 13.60
N ALA A 100 9.23 -8.91 12.75
CA ALA A 100 9.71 -9.03 11.35
C ALA A 100 11.19 -8.67 11.14
N LYS A 101 11.98 -8.47 12.21
CA LYS A 101 13.45 -8.34 12.10
C LYS A 101 14.12 -9.72 12.01
N GLY A 102 14.04 -10.31 10.82
CA GLY A 102 14.83 -11.48 10.44
C GLY A 102 15.76 -11.13 9.28
N GLY A 103 16.85 -10.40 9.56
CA GLY A 103 17.81 -10.09 8.48
C GLY A 103 18.90 -9.10 8.85
N ALA A 104 19.52 -9.24 10.02
CA ALA A 104 20.91 -8.79 10.13
C ALA A 104 21.72 -9.60 9.10
N ARG A 105 22.40 -8.93 8.18
CA ARG A 105 23.51 -9.55 7.45
C ARG A 105 24.81 -8.79 7.78
N PRO A 106 25.90 -9.55 7.99
CA PRO A 106 27.17 -9.07 8.55
C PRO A 106 27.95 -8.16 7.60
#